data_AF-A0A7V1V320-F1
#
_entry.id   AF-A0A7V1V320-F1
#
_cell.length_a   1.000
_cell.length_b   1.000
_cell.length_c   1.000
_cell.angle_alpha   90.00
_cell.angle_beta   90.00
_cell.angle_gamma   90.00
#
_symmetry.space_group_name_H-M   'P 1'
#
loop_
_entity.id
_entity.type
_entity.pdbx_description
1 polymer ?
#
loop_
_entity_poly.entity_id
_entity_poly.type
_entity_poly.pdbx_seq_one_letter_code
_entity_poly.pdbx_strand_id
1 'polypeptide(L)'
;MSPGTAASTSVLHERRKFCRRHEDKRSQQRERELEAVRHTREALFQHVDPDKLVEQALQTAMDIVDAEAGSVLLADPETQELVFAHSIGIKAVRIGMRMPWHEGLAGAVFRTGQPEIIYDARMDTRHFHTLDRLTGYESRDMIVFALKRWEGEPIGVLEGLNKRAGRLA
;
A
#
# COMPACT_ATOMS: atom_id res chain seq x y z
N MET A 1 -45.81 64.00 -15.59
CA MET A 1 -46.12 63.04 -14.51
C MET A 1 -45.90 61.65 -15.07
N SER A 2 -44.87 60.93 -14.61
CA SER A 2 -44.56 59.56 -15.07
C SER A 2 -44.21 58.69 -13.86
N PRO A 3 -45.00 57.64 -13.54
CA PRO A 3 -44.68 56.70 -12.47
C PRO A 3 -44.02 55.45 -13.07
N GLY A 4 -42.70 55.30 -12.91
CA GLY A 4 -41.97 54.15 -13.49
C GLY A 4 -40.84 53.55 -12.62
N THR A 5 -40.48 54.18 -11.51
CA THR A 5 -39.18 53.89 -10.85
C THR A 5 -39.26 52.99 -9.61
N ALA A 6 -40.44 52.81 -9.02
CA ALA A 6 -40.58 52.07 -7.76
C ALA A 6 -40.62 50.53 -7.92
N ALA A 7 -41.03 50.02 -9.09
CA ALA A 7 -41.15 48.58 -9.34
C ALA A 7 -39.79 47.90 -9.61
N SER A 8 -38.80 48.64 -10.11
CA SER A 8 -37.51 48.06 -10.53
C SER A 8 -36.57 47.70 -9.37
N THR A 9 -36.71 48.35 -8.21
CA THR A 9 -35.81 48.17 -7.06
C THR A 9 -36.19 46.95 -6.20
N SER A 10 -37.48 46.57 -6.13
CA SER A 10 -37.92 45.37 -5.39
C SER A 10 -37.54 44.07 -6.12
N VAL A 11 -37.64 44.06 -7.44
CA VAL A 11 -37.31 42.91 -8.31
C VAL A 11 -35.81 42.56 -8.23
N LEU A 12 -34.94 43.56 -8.13
CA LEU A 12 -33.50 43.35 -7.94
C LEU A 12 -33.15 42.80 -6.54
N HIS A 13 -33.92 43.17 -5.51
CA HIS A 13 -33.74 42.69 -4.14
C HIS A 13 -34.23 41.25 -3.95
N GLU A 14 -35.33 40.87 -4.62
CA GLU A 14 -35.83 39.49 -4.65
C GLU A 14 -34.90 38.56 -5.43
N ARG A 15 -34.36 39.00 -6.58
CA ARG A 15 -33.36 38.24 -7.35
C ARG A 15 -32.09 37.93 -6.55
N ARG A 16 -31.60 38.89 -5.76
CA ARG A 16 -30.43 38.69 -4.86
C ARG A 16 -30.72 37.68 -3.73
N LYS A 17 -31.93 37.70 -3.14
CA LYS A 17 -32.34 36.71 -2.13
C LYS A 17 -32.54 35.31 -2.72
N PHE A 18 -33.01 35.22 -3.96
CA PHE A 18 -33.20 33.96 -4.67
C PHE A 18 -31.87 33.29 -5.03
N CYS A 19 -30.89 34.04 -5.57
CA CYS A 19 -29.56 33.49 -5.85
C CYS A 19 -28.83 32.99 -4.60
N ARG A 20 -28.84 33.75 -3.49
CA ARG A 20 -28.23 33.31 -2.22
C ARG A 20 -28.84 32.01 -1.70
N ARG A 21 -30.18 31.88 -1.72
CA ARG A 21 -30.85 30.64 -1.31
C ARG A 21 -30.50 29.46 -2.23
N HIS A 22 -30.25 29.71 -3.51
CA HIS A 22 -29.87 28.66 -4.46
C HIS A 22 -28.40 28.24 -4.29
N GLU A 23 -27.51 29.18 -3.99
CA GLU A 23 -26.11 28.95 -3.64
C GLU A 23 -25.97 28.20 -2.30
N ASP A 24 -26.72 28.62 -1.28
CA ASP A 24 -26.76 27.96 0.04
C ASP A 24 -27.27 26.51 -0.09
N LYS A 25 -28.33 26.28 -0.86
CA LYS A 25 -28.83 24.92 -1.14
C LYS A 25 -27.81 24.07 -1.88
N ARG A 26 -27.07 24.65 -2.84
CA ARG A 26 -26.04 23.94 -3.60
C ARG A 26 -24.84 23.60 -2.73
N SER A 27 -24.48 24.48 -1.80
CA SER A 27 -23.42 24.27 -0.80
C SER A 27 -23.81 23.17 0.18
N GLN A 28 -25.03 23.22 0.74
CA GLN A 28 -25.56 22.18 1.63
C GLN A 28 -25.69 20.82 0.94
N GLN A 29 -26.10 20.81 -0.33
CA GLN A 29 -26.18 19.58 -1.11
C GLN A 29 -24.80 18.96 -1.33
N ARG A 30 -23.80 19.79 -1.68
CA ARG A 30 -22.40 19.35 -1.84
C ARG A 30 -21.83 18.78 -0.55
N GLU A 31 -22.14 19.41 0.58
CA GLU A 31 -21.67 18.99 1.90
C GLU A 31 -22.27 17.64 2.32
N ARG A 32 -23.57 17.43 2.06
CA ARG A 32 -24.23 16.13 2.23
C ARG A 32 -23.65 15.05 1.32
N GLU A 33 -23.35 15.38 0.07
CA GLU A 33 -22.71 14.45 -0.87
C GLU A 33 -21.32 14.04 -0.39
N LEU A 34 -20.51 14.98 0.11
CA LEU A 34 -19.20 14.70 0.66
C LEU A 34 -19.28 13.88 1.96
N GLU A 35 -20.24 14.18 2.84
CA GLU A 35 -20.50 13.37 4.04
C GLU A 35 -20.90 11.95 3.67
N ALA A 36 -21.77 11.77 2.69
CA ALA A 36 -22.19 10.44 2.24
C ALA A 36 -21.01 9.63 1.66
N VAL A 37 -20.14 10.28 0.87
CA VAL A 37 -18.91 9.65 0.34
C VAL A 37 -17.96 9.29 1.50
N ARG A 38 -17.77 10.19 2.46
CA ARG A 38 -16.92 9.96 3.64
C ARG A 38 -17.45 8.79 4.47
N HIS A 39 -18.75 8.77 4.75
CA HIS A 39 -19.41 7.72 5.52
C HIS A 39 -19.38 6.36 4.80
N THR A 40 -19.61 6.35 3.49
CA THR A 40 -19.48 5.12 2.68
C THR A 40 -18.06 4.59 2.70
N ARG A 41 -17.07 5.49 2.54
CA ARG A 41 -15.64 5.14 2.62
C ARG A 41 -15.30 4.57 4.01
N GLU A 42 -15.75 5.22 5.08
CA GLU A 42 -15.53 4.75 6.45
C GLU A 42 -16.15 3.37 6.68
N ALA A 43 -17.41 3.16 6.30
CA ALA A 43 -18.09 1.87 6.45
C ALA A 43 -17.41 0.72 5.69
N LEU A 44 -16.87 1.00 4.50
CA LEU A 44 -16.13 0.01 3.70
C LEU A 44 -14.78 -0.37 4.33
N PHE A 45 -14.07 0.58 4.94
CA PHE A 45 -12.76 0.35 5.55
C PHE A 45 -12.80 0.00 7.04
N GLN A 46 -13.96 0.13 7.71
CA GLN A 46 -14.13 -0.13 9.15
C GLN A 46 -13.77 -1.57 9.57
N HIS A 47 -13.69 -2.52 8.64
CA HIS A 47 -13.47 -3.94 8.93
C HIS A 47 -12.17 -4.51 8.36
N VAL A 48 -11.34 -3.71 7.67
CA VAL A 48 -10.08 -4.18 7.08
C VAL A 48 -8.94 -3.39 7.70
N ASP A 49 -8.29 -4.00 8.68
CA ASP A 49 -7.01 -3.56 9.21
C ASP A 49 -5.90 -4.02 8.23
N PRO A 50 -5.29 -3.10 7.45
CA PRO A 50 -4.34 -3.48 6.41
C PRO A 50 -3.11 -4.19 6.97
N ASP A 51 -2.68 -3.84 8.18
CA ASP A 51 -1.51 -4.44 8.81
C ASP A 51 -1.80 -5.89 9.16
N LYS A 52 -2.99 -6.17 9.70
CA LYS A 52 -3.43 -7.56 9.97
C LYS A 52 -3.60 -8.37 8.70
N LEU A 53 -4.08 -7.76 7.62
CA LEU A 53 -4.21 -8.45 6.34
C LEU A 53 -2.84 -8.88 5.80
N VAL A 54 -1.83 -7.99 5.88
CA VAL A 54 -0.45 -8.29 5.48
C VAL A 54 0.16 -9.38 6.36
N GLU A 55 -0.03 -9.31 7.68
CA GLU A 55 0.40 -10.34 8.63
C GLU A 55 -0.21 -11.70 8.28
N GLN A 56 -1.53 -11.77 8.10
CA GLN A 56 -2.23 -13.00 7.77
C GLN A 56 -1.81 -13.58 6.41
N ALA A 57 -1.63 -12.71 5.40
CA ALA A 57 -1.17 -13.13 4.08
C ALA A 57 0.25 -13.71 4.15
N LEU A 58 1.16 -13.05 4.89
CA LEU A 58 2.51 -13.56 5.08
C LEU A 58 2.49 -14.91 5.82
N GLN A 59 1.75 -15.02 6.92
CA GLN A 59 1.66 -16.28 7.67
C GLN A 59 1.13 -17.42 6.80
N THR A 60 0.08 -17.16 6.01
CA THR A 60 -0.48 -18.15 5.08
C THR A 60 0.56 -18.58 4.03
N ALA A 61 1.29 -17.63 3.44
CA ALA A 61 2.33 -17.94 2.47
C ALA A 61 3.44 -18.79 3.10
N MET A 62 3.90 -18.41 4.29
CA MET A 62 4.92 -19.11 5.07
C MET A 62 4.54 -20.57 5.35
N ASP A 63 3.28 -20.81 5.72
CA ASP A 63 2.76 -22.15 6.00
C ASP A 63 2.68 -23.01 4.73
N ILE A 64 2.31 -22.41 3.59
CA ILE A 64 2.23 -23.12 2.29
C ILE A 64 3.62 -23.53 1.80
N VAL A 65 4.60 -22.62 1.87
CA VAL A 65 5.96 -22.90 1.39
C VAL A 65 6.82 -23.66 2.40
N ASP A 66 6.34 -23.78 3.65
CA ASP A 66 7.04 -24.36 4.79
C ASP A 66 8.38 -23.64 5.06
N ALA A 67 8.32 -22.31 5.21
CA ALA A 67 9.50 -21.46 5.41
C ALA A 67 9.78 -21.15 6.89
N GLU A 68 11.04 -20.88 7.22
CA GLU A 68 11.50 -20.53 8.57
C GLU A 68 11.22 -19.08 8.93
N ALA A 69 11.49 -18.18 7.98
CA ALA A 69 11.28 -16.74 8.10
C ALA A 69 10.70 -16.15 6.81
N GLY A 70 10.12 -14.95 6.92
CA GLY A 70 9.60 -14.25 5.75
C GLY A 70 9.36 -12.78 6.02
N SER A 71 9.09 -12.05 4.96
CA SER A 71 8.89 -10.61 5.01
C SER A 71 7.94 -10.15 3.92
N VAL A 72 7.25 -9.05 4.20
CA VAL A 72 6.56 -8.25 3.19
C VAL A 72 7.21 -6.88 3.17
N LEU A 73 7.64 -6.46 1.99
CA LEU A 73 8.20 -5.14 1.76
C LEU A 73 7.29 -4.38 0.80
N LEU A 74 6.95 -3.15 1.14
CA LEU A 74 6.14 -2.26 0.30
C LEU A 74 7.02 -1.19 -0.32
N ALA A 75 6.77 -0.86 -1.58
CA ALA A 75 7.52 0.16 -2.29
C ALA A 75 7.09 1.56 -1.85
N ASP A 76 8.09 2.41 -1.60
CA ASP A 76 7.95 3.85 -1.47
C ASP A 76 8.49 4.52 -2.74
N PRO A 77 7.62 4.99 -3.64
CA PRO A 77 8.04 5.60 -4.90
C PRO A 77 8.76 6.94 -4.73
N GLU A 78 8.55 7.65 -3.62
CA GLU A 78 9.17 8.96 -3.39
C GLU A 78 10.65 8.80 -3.07
N THR A 79 10.99 7.79 -2.26
CA THR A 79 12.38 7.54 -1.85
C THR A 79 13.06 6.42 -2.64
N GLN A 80 12.32 5.72 -3.50
CA GLN A 80 12.83 4.60 -4.30
C GLN A 80 13.35 3.42 -3.45
N GLU A 81 12.61 3.10 -2.39
CA GLU A 81 12.98 2.10 -1.41
C GLU A 81 11.88 1.06 -1.21
N LEU A 82 12.29 -0.15 -0.82
CA LEU A 82 11.41 -1.18 -0.28
C LEU A 82 11.44 -1.10 1.25
N VAL A 83 10.27 -0.95 1.85
CA VAL A 83 10.07 -0.75 3.29
C VAL A 83 9.47 -2.00 3.91
N PHE A 84 10.11 -2.56 4.92
CA PHE A 84 9.60 -3.73 5.64
C PHE A 84 8.29 -3.38 6.35
N ALA A 85 7.17 -3.88 5.83
CA ALA A 85 5.84 -3.70 6.40
C ALA A 85 5.56 -4.76 7.47
N HIS A 86 6.02 -5.99 7.25
CA HIS A 86 5.91 -7.07 8.23
C HIS A 86 7.02 -8.10 8.05
N SER A 87 7.41 -8.79 9.13
CA SER A 87 8.40 -9.87 9.08
C SER A 87 8.15 -10.90 10.17
N ILE A 88 8.38 -12.16 9.83
CA ILE A 88 8.27 -13.33 10.71
C ILE A 88 9.63 -14.04 10.73
N GLY A 89 10.04 -14.54 11.90
CA GLY A 89 11.24 -15.37 12.06
C GLY A 89 12.55 -14.62 12.31
N ILE A 90 12.72 -13.40 11.79
CA ILE A 90 13.96 -12.60 11.97
C ILE A 90 13.71 -11.42 12.90
N LYS A 91 13.95 -11.60 14.21
CA LYS A 91 13.67 -10.57 15.24
C LYS A 91 14.42 -9.24 15.03
N ALA A 92 15.57 -9.28 14.36
CA ALA A 92 16.37 -8.08 14.10
C ALA A 92 15.78 -7.21 12.98
N VAL A 93 14.94 -7.78 12.10
CA VAL A 93 14.20 -7.02 11.09
C VAL A 93 13.04 -6.31 11.77
N ARG A 94 13.07 -4.99 11.76
CA ARG A 94 12.03 -4.13 12.33
C ARG A 94 11.15 -3.58 11.22
N ILE A 95 9.86 -3.43 11.53
CA ILE A 95 8.93 -2.68 10.69
C ILE A 95 9.49 -1.27 10.45
N GLY A 96 9.45 -0.82 9.20
CA GLY A 96 9.99 0.47 8.77
C GLY A 96 11.48 0.46 8.39
N MET A 97 12.20 -0.65 8.55
CA MET A 97 13.52 -0.80 7.92
C MET A 97 13.39 -0.67 6.40
N ARG A 98 14.45 -0.18 5.74
CA ARG A 98 14.42 0.18 4.33
C ARG A 98 15.62 -0.39 3.60
N MET A 99 15.43 -0.69 2.32
CA MET A 99 16.51 -1.00 1.39
C MET A 99 16.21 -0.35 0.04
N PRO A 100 17.23 0.03 -0.75
CA PRO A 100 16.98 0.54 -2.10
C PRO A 100 16.23 -0.50 -2.94
N TRP A 101 15.15 -0.10 -3.62
CA TRP A 101 14.32 -1.04 -4.39
C TRP A 101 15.01 -1.62 -5.64
N HIS A 102 16.24 -1.16 -5.91
CA HIS A 102 17.05 -1.60 -7.03
C HIS A 102 18.06 -2.69 -6.61
N GLU A 103 18.27 -2.88 -5.31
CA GLU A 103 19.18 -3.85 -4.72
C GLU A 103 18.46 -5.11 -4.27
N GLY A 104 19.22 -6.20 -4.12
CA GLY A 104 18.67 -7.44 -3.59
C GLY A 104 17.85 -8.23 -4.62
N LEU A 105 17.56 -9.47 -4.23
CA LEU A 105 16.59 -10.32 -4.92
C LEU A 105 15.17 -9.73 -4.81
N ALA A 106 14.83 -9.16 -3.66
CA ALA A 106 13.65 -8.32 -3.43
C ALA A 106 13.48 -7.27 -4.54
N GLY A 107 14.51 -6.45 -4.77
CA GLY A 107 14.47 -5.39 -5.78
C GLY A 107 14.39 -5.94 -7.21
N ALA A 108 15.10 -7.03 -7.51
CA ALA A 108 15.04 -7.67 -8.82
C ALA A 108 13.63 -8.14 -9.17
N VAL A 109 12.96 -8.84 -8.25
CA VAL A 109 11.58 -9.30 -8.43
C VAL A 109 10.60 -8.13 -8.41
N PHE A 110 10.82 -7.12 -7.57
CA PHE A 110 10.00 -5.91 -7.58
C PHE A 110 10.00 -5.23 -8.96
N ARG A 111 11.16 -5.09 -9.62
CA ARG A 111 11.24 -4.42 -10.93
C ARG A 111 10.73 -5.27 -12.10
N THR A 112 10.98 -6.57 -12.08
CA THR A 112 10.54 -7.47 -13.16
C THR A 112 9.09 -7.89 -13.01
N GLY A 113 8.60 -7.88 -11.77
CA GLY A 113 7.32 -8.44 -11.40
C GLY A 113 7.21 -9.96 -11.58
N GLN A 114 8.32 -10.64 -11.87
CA GLN A 114 8.37 -12.08 -12.07
C GLN A 114 8.80 -12.76 -10.77
N PRO A 115 8.07 -13.79 -10.32
CA PRO A 115 8.47 -14.52 -9.13
C PRO A 115 9.73 -15.34 -9.39
N GLU A 116 10.59 -15.46 -8.37
CA GLU A 116 11.84 -16.22 -8.46
C GLU A 116 11.97 -17.19 -7.26
N ILE A 117 12.43 -18.40 -7.56
CA ILE A 117 12.93 -19.36 -6.56
C ILE A 117 14.45 -19.33 -6.62
N ILE A 118 15.08 -19.08 -5.48
CA ILE A 118 16.53 -18.99 -5.33
C ILE A 118 16.98 -20.16 -4.45
N TYR A 119 17.70 -21.10 -5.06
CA TYR A 119 18.11 -22.35 -4.43
C TYR A 119 19.36 -22.22 -3.54
N ASP A 120 20.19 -21.19 -3.78
CA ASP A 120 21.31 -20.85 -2.90
C ASP A 120 21.54 -19.33 -2.88
N ALA A 121 20.92 -18.66 -1.91
CA ALA A 121 21.01 -17.20 -1.77
C ALA A 121 22.42 -16.73 -1.38
N ARG A 122 23.27 -17.61 -0.85
CA ARG A 122 24.64 -17.27 -0.43
C ARG A 122 25.58 -17.11 -1.63
N MET A 123 25.22 -17.75 -2.75
CA MET A 123 25.98 -17.73 -3.99
C MET A 123 25.39 -16.75 -5.02
N ASP A 124 24.18 -16.23 -4.81
CA ASP A 124 23.55 -15.29 -5.72
C ASP A 124 24.14 -13.89 -5.51
N THR A 125 24.81 -13.34 -6.53
CA THR A 125 25.45 -12.02 -6.48
C THR A 125 24.46 -10.87 -6.31
N ARG A 126 23.17 -11.11 -6.58
CA ARG A 126 22.10 -10.13 -6.37
C ARG A 126 21.63 -10.12 -4.92
N HIS A 127 22.01 -11.09 -4.08
CA HIS A 127 21.55 -11.16 -2.70
C HIS A 127 22.03 -9.97 -1.87
N PHE A 128 21.14 -9.41 -1.06
CA PHE A 128 21.44 -8.24 -0.23
C PHE A 128 22.07 -8.65 1.11
N HIS A 129 23.31 -9.17 1.05
CA HIS A 129 24.05 -9.70 2.21
C HIS A 129 24.23 -8.72 3.37
N THR A 130 24.04 -7.41 3.15
CA THR A 130 24.07 -6.41 4.22
C THR A 130 23.02 -6.70 5.29
N LEU A 131 21.83 -7.16 4.89
CA LEU A 131 20.77 -7.48 5.84
C LEU A 131 21.11 -8.72 6.67
N ASP A 132 21.62 -9.79 6.03
CA ASP A 132 22.08 -11.00 6.72
C ASP A 132 23.17 -10.67 7.75
N ARG A 133 24.16 -9.84 7.38
CA ARG A 133 25.22 -9.39 8.31
C ARG A 133 24.69 -8.56 9.48
N LEU A 134 23.73 -7.67 9.22
CA LEU A 134 23.15 -6.79 10.24
C LEU A 134 22.27 -7.56 11.23
N THR A 135 21.57 -8.58 10.74
CA THR A 135 20.61 -9.36 11.53
C THR A 135 21.24 -10.61 12.16
N GLY A 136 22.37 -11.07 11.64
CA GLY A 136 22.99 -12.36 11.98
C GLY A 136 22.21 -13.55 11.42
N TYR A 137 21.23 -13.33 10.53
CA TYR A 137 20.45 -14.37 9.89
C TYR A 137 21.13 -14.83 8.60
N GLU A 138 21.24 -16.15 8.39
CA GLU A 138 21.79 -16.71 7.15
C GLU A 138 20.64 -17.14 6.22
N SER A 139 20.50 -16.42 5.11
CA SER A 139 19.57 -16.79 4.05
C SER A 139 20.19 -17.87 3.16
N ARG A 140 19.70 -19.11 3.24
CA ARG A 140 20.18 -20.29 2.51
C ARG A 140 19.45 -20.44 1.18
N ASP A 141 18.13 -20.47 1.21
CA ASP A 141 17.26 -20.47 0.04
C ASP A 141 16.10 -19.49 0.26
N MET A 142 15.50 -19.03 -0.84
CA MET A 142 14.40 -18.06 -0.75
C MET A 142 13.47 -18.13 -1.95
N ILE A 143 12.22 -17.74 -1.71
CA ILE A 143 11.20 -17.56 -2.73
C ILE A 143 10.68 -16.13 -2.63
N VAL A 144 10.60 -15.45 -3.76
CA VAL A 144 10.26 -14.03 -3.82
C VAL A 144 9.17 -13.81 -4.85
N PHE A 145 8.11 -13.10 -4.46
CA PHE A 145 6.98 -12.77 -5.32
C PHE A 145 6.69 -11.28 -5.29
N ALA A 146 6.42 -10.70 -6.46
CA ALA A 146 5.94 -9.33 -6.53
C ALA A 146 4.46 -9.24 -6.11
N LEU A 147 4.16 -8.33 -5.19
CA LEU A 147 2.79 -7.95 -4.86
C LEU A 147 2.33 -6.92 -5.89
N LYS A 148 1.28 -7.23 -6.65
CA LYS A 148 0.78 -6.37 -7.73
C LYS A 148 -0.67 -5.98 -7.49
N ARG A 149 -1.02 -4.78 -7.95
CA ARG A 149 -2.44 -4.46 -8.19
C ARG A 149 -2.94 -5.31 -9.37
N TRP A 150 -4.25 -5.52 -9.45
CA TRP A 150 -4.86 -6.16 -10.61
C TRP A 150 -4.44 -5.42 -11.90
N GLU A 151 -3.79 -6.14 -12.83
CA GLU A 151 -3.20 -5.60 -14.08
C GLU A 151 -2.24 -4.40 -13.90
N GLY A 152 -1.69 -4.20 -12.71
CA GLY A 152 -0.90 -3.02 -12.39
C GLY A 152 0.57 -3.31 -12.09
N GLU A 153 1.29 -2.22 -11.87
CA GLU A 153 2.68 -2.25 -11.42
C GLU A 153 2.81 -2.89 -10.03
N PRO A 154 3.96 -3.51 -9.74
CA PRO A 154 4.31 -3.97 -8.40
C PRO A 154 4.19 -2.85 -7.36
N ILE A 155 3.56 -3.17 -6.24
CA ILE A 155 3.43 -2.31 -5.04
C ILE A 155 4.36 -2.75 -3.91
N GLY A 156 5.04 -3.87 -4.08
CA GLY A 156 5.92 -4.46 -3.08
C GLY A 156 6.33 -5.88 -3.44
N VAL A 157 6.91 -6.58 -2.47
CA VAL A 157 7.29 -7.99 -2.57
C VAL A 157 6.94 -8.75 -1.29
N LEU A 158 6.75 -10.05 -1.44
CA LEU A 158 6.66 -11.01 -0.35
C LEU A 158 7.77 -12.02 -0.52
N GLU A 159 8.49 -12.30 0.56
CA GLU A 159 9.60 -13.24 0.58
C GLU A 159 9.39 -14.32 1.63
N GLY A 160 9.66 -15.57 1.25
CA GLY A 160 9.84 -16.70 2.15
C GLY A 160 11.29 -17.13 2.13
N LEU A 161 11.88 -17.32 3.30
CA LEU A 161 13.29 -17.62 3.51
C LEU A 161 13.43 -18.96 4.22
N ASN A 162 14.41 -19.74 3.77
CA ASN A 162 14.83 -21.00 4.34
C ASN A 162 13.69 -22.00 4.52
N LYS A 163 13.49 -22.89 3.55
CA LYS A 163 12.57 -24.01 3.72
C LYS A 163 12.95 -24.85 4.95
N ARG A 164 11.99 -25.17 5.82
CA ARG A 164 12.22 -25.94 7.06
C ARG A 164 12.69 -27.35 6.76
N ALA A 165 12.06 -28.01 5.79
CA ALA A 165 12.42 -29.36 5.37
C ALA A 165 12.77 -29.41 3.87
N GLY A 166 13.97 -29.91 3.56
CA GLY A 166 14.45 -30.08 2.19
C GLY A 166 15.03 -28.79 1.59
N ARG A 167 14.72 -28.53 0.32
CA ARG A 167 15.05 -27.30 -0.41
C ARG A 167 13.80 -26.81 -1.12
N LEU A 168 13.72 -25.52 -1.41
CA LEU A 168 12.76 -25.02 -2.38
C LEU A 168 12.96 -25.77 -3.72
N ALA A 169 11.85 -26.19 -4.34
CA ALA A 169 11.82 -27.05 -5.52
C ALA A 169 10.89 -26.46 -6.57
#